data_AF-A0A939ITV8-F1
#
_entry.id   AF-A0A939ITV8-F1
#
_cell.length_a   1.000
_cell.length_b   1.000
_cell.length_c   1.000
_cell.angle_alpha   90.00
_cell.angle_beta   90.00
_cell.angle_gamma   90.00
#
_symmetry.space_group_name_H-M   'P 1'
#
loop_
_entity.id
_entity.type
_entity.pdbx_description
1 polymer ?
#
loop_
_entity_poly.entity_id
_entity_poly.type
_entity_poly.pdbx_seq_one_letter_code
_entity_poly.pdbx_strand_id
1 'polypeptide(L)'
;HFKQLVSSTRIIVNYATAGMLFGRQDYLGIARHGLNYLEKVHFQAESQTYAWTLDNHQPLDMTQQAYGYAFVLLAYAAARKSGLVSDDSKLLMVYDLLETRFWQAEYGLYADEISASGELSDYRGQNANMHLCEAMLAAYEATGLS
;
A
#
# COMPACT_ATOMS: atom_id res chain seq x y z
N HIS A 1 -4.17 -2.64 21.08
CA HIS A 1 -2.94 -1.96 20.66
C HIS A 1 -3.16 -1.40 19.27
N PHE A 2 -2.93 -0.10 19.14
CA PHE A 2 -3.14 0.67 17.91
C PHE A 2 -2.11 0.32 16.82
N LYS A 3 -2.54 0.23 15.56
CA LYS A 3 -1.68 0.10 14.37
C LYS A 3 -2.23 0.98 13.26
N GLN A 4 -1.34 1.50 12.42
CA GLN A 4 -1.70 2.39 11.31
C GLN A 4 -1.07 1.87 10.01
N LEU A 5 -1.83 1.95 8.92
CA LEU A 5 -1.50 1.32 7.64
C LEU A 5 -0.14 1.72 7.08
N VAL A 6 0.19 3.02 7.14
CA VAL A 6 1.45 3.57 6.63
C VAL A 6 2.64 3.10 7.47
N SER A 7 2.48 2.99 8.79
CA SER A 7 3.53 2.44 9.66
C SER A 7 3.80 0.98 9.33
N SER A 8 2.75 0.16 9.18
CA SER A 8 2.86 -1.25 8.82
C SER A 8 3.56 -1.45 7.46
N THR A 9 3.18 -0.67 6.46
CA THR A 9 3.76 -0.75 5.10
C THR A 9 5.19 -0.24 5.05
N ARG A 10 5.54 0.86 5.73
CA ARG A 10 6.93 1.34 5.82
C ARG A 10 7.87 0.33 6.47
N ILE A 11 7.41 -0.43 7.47
CA ILE A 11 8.21 -1.51 8.06
C ILE A 11 8.51 -2.59 7.00
N ILE A 12 7.52 -2.97 6.18
CA ILE A 12 7.73 -3.92 5.07
C ILE A 12 8.80 -3.38 4.12
N VAL A 13 8.64 -2.13 3.65
CA VAL A 13 9.58 -1.50 2.71
C VAL A 13 11.00 -1.48 3.28
N ASN A 14 11.17 -1.01 4.52
CA ASN A 14 12.47 -0.93 5.18
C ASN A 14 13.17 -2.30 5.28
N TYR A 15 12.47 -3.30 5.81
CA TYR A 15 13.07 -4.61 6.06
C TYR A 15 13.22 -5.46 4.80
N ALA A 16 12.32 -5.34 3.82
CA ALA A 16 12.46 -6.01 2.53
C ALA A 16 13.67 -5.47 1.78
N THR A 17 13.82 -4.14 1.73
CA THR A 17 14.93 -3.46 1.07
C THR A 17 16.26 -3.78 1.78
N ALA A 18 16.32 -3.65 3.10
CA ALA A 18 17.53 -3.97 3.87
C ALA A 18 17.89 -5.46 3.77
N GLY A 19 16.90 -6.36 3.84
CA GLY A 19 17.11 -7.80 3.71
C GLY A 19 17.70 -8.18 2.36
N MET A 20 17.20 -7.58 1.28
CA MET A 20 17.73 -7.75 -0.06
C MET A 20 19.14 -7.17 -0.21
N LEU A 21 19.35 -5.90 0.17
CA LEU A 21 20.64 -5.20 0.00
C LEU A 21 21.78 -5.81 0.80
N PHE A 22 21.50 -6.31 2.01
CA PHE A 22 22.52 -6.83 2.92
C PHE A 22 22.54 -8.36 3.01
N GLY A 23 21.70 -9.05 2.23
CA GLY A 23 21.58 -10.52 2.28
C GLY A 23 21.09 -11.07 3.63
N ARG A 24 20.26 -10.31 4.35
CA ARG A 24 19.82 -10.61 5.72
C ARG A 24 18.46 -11.30 5.76
N GLN A 25 18.48 -12.63 5.91
CA GLN A 25 17.27 -13.45 5.93
C GLN A 25 16.35 -13.17 7.14
N ASP A 26 16.92 -12.75 8.27
CA ASP A 26 16.15 -12.31 9.44
C ASP A 26 15.34 -11.04 9.14
N TYR A 27 15.89 -10.11 8.35
CA TYR A 27 15.15 -8.92 7.91
C TYR A 27 14.04 -9.28 6.92
N LEU A 28 14.30 -10.19 5.98
CA LEU A 28 13.26 -10.72 5.11
C LEU A 28 12.14 -11.42 5.90
N GLY A 29 12.48 -12.09 7.01
CA GLY A 29 11.50 -12.65 7.95
C GLY A 29 10.59 -11.58 8.60
N ILE A 30 11.16 -10.44 9.01
CA ILE A 30 10.39 -9.31 9.56
C ILE A 30 9.48 -8.70 8.48
N ALA A 31 10.01 -8.49 7.27
CA ALA A 31 9.22 -7.98 6.15
C ALA A 31 8.07 -8.92 5.80
N ARG A 32 8.31 -10.24 5.77
CA ARG A 32 7.27 -11.27 5.57
C ARG A 32 6.19 -11.17 6.65
N HIS A 33 6.58 -11.00 7.91
CA HIS A 33 5.62 -10.86 9.00
C HIS A 33 4.75 -9.61 8.81
N GLY A 34 5.36 -8.48 8.45
CA GLY A 34 4.63 -7.25 8.12
C GLY A 34 3.67 -7.44 6.93
N LEU A 35 4.12 -8.11 5.86
CA LEU A 35 3.29 -8.39 4.68
C LEU A 35 2.08 -9.26 5.03
N ASN A 36 2.30 -10.33 5.82
CA ASN A 36 1.20 -11.15 6.31
C ASN A 36 0.19 -10.34 7.14
N TYR A 37 0.66 -9.37 7.93
CA TYR A 37 -0.21 -8.49 8.72
C TYR A 37 -1.01 -7.53 7.83
N LEU A 38 -0.38 -6.98 6.79
CA LEU A 38 -1.05 -6.16 5.78
C LEU A 38 -2.17 -6.94 5.09
N GLU A 39 -1.89 -8.17 4.65
CA GLU A 39 -2.83 -9.01 3.89
C GLU A 39 -3.95 -9.64 4.73
N LYS A 40 -3.69 -9.96 5.99
CA LYS A 40 -4.65 -10.69 6.85
C LYS A 40 -5.39 -9.80 7.83
N VAL A 41 -4.90 -8.58 8.09
CA VAL A 41 -5.43 -7.73 9.16
C VAL A 41 -5.81 -6.35 8.64
N HIS A 42 -4.94 -5.67 7.88
CA HIS A 42 -5.32 -4.39 7.29
C HIS A 42 -6.31 -4.58 6.14
N PHE A 43 -6.06 -5.53 5.24
CA PHE A 43 -6.97 -5.81 4.13
C PHE A 43 -8.29 -6.42 4.61
N GLN A 44 -9.40 -5.75 4.29
CA GLN A 44 -10.76 -6.19 4.58
C GLN A 44 -11.36 -6.82 3.32
N ALA A 45 -11.40 -8.15 3.28
CA ALA A 45 -11.78 -8.92 2.09
C ALA A 45 -13.23 -8.66 1.64
N GLU A 46 -14.16 -8.42 2.56
CA GLU A 46 -15.58 -8.19 2.21
C GLU A 46 -15.76 -6.90 1.40
N SER A 47 -15.05 -5.84 1.76
CA SER A 47 -15.13 -4.53 1.10
C SER A 47 -14.02 -4.29 0.08
N GLN A 48 -13.04 -5.20 -0.03
CA GLN A 48 -11.84 -5.06 -0.87
C GLN A 48 -11.11 -3.72 -0.60
N THR A 49 -10.93 -3.39 0.69
CA THR A 49 -10.29 -2.14 1.14
C THR A 49 -9.25 -2.38 2.21
N TYR A 50 -8.49 -1.35 2.58
CA TYR A 50 -7.55 -1.40 3.70
C TYR A 50 -8.06 -0.57 4.87
N ALA A 51 -8.05 -1.14 6.07
CA ALA A 51 -8.25 -0.40 7.30
C ALA A 51 -7.09 0.58 7.51
N TRP A 52 -7.42 1.88 7.60
CA TRP A 52 -6.44 2.95 7.82
C TRP A 52 -5.78 2.83 9.18
N THR A 53 -6.59 2.58 10.21
CA THR A 53 -6.12 2.28 11.56
C THR A 53 -6.84 1.06 12.13
N LEU A 54 -6.14 0.38 13.03
CA LEU A 54 -6.60 -0.79 13.76
C LEU A 54 -6.41 -0.55 15.25
N ASP A 55 -7.31 -1.06 16.08
CA ASP A 55 -7.04 -1.31 17.49
C ASP A 55 -7.33 -2.77 17.85
N ASN A 56 -6.38 -3.42 18.53
CA ASN A 56 -6.47 -4.84 18.89
C ASN A 56 -6.80 -5.73 17.68
N HIS A 57 -6.17 -5.45 16.53
CA HIS A 57 -6.37 -6.15 15.25
C HIS A 57 -7.75 -5.97 14.62
N GLN A 58 -8.60 -5.10 15.15
CA GLN A 58 -9.91 -4.78 14.57
C GLN A 58 -9.85 -3.42 13.87
N PRO A 59 -10.50 -3.25 12.70
CA PRO A 59 -10.64 -1.97 12.04
C PRO A 59 -11.22 -0.90 12.97
N LEU A 60 -10.48 0.19 13.14
CA LEU A 60 -10.90 1.36 13.90
C LEU A 60 -11.31 2.50 12.96
N ASP A 61 -10.59 2.65 11.84
CA ASP A 61 -10.89 3.65 10.81
C ASP A 61 -10.83 3.00 9.42
N MET A 62 -11.92 3.13 8.68
CA MET A 62 -12.10 2.59 7.33
C MET A 62 -12.11 3.69 6.25
N THR A 63 -11.66 4.90 6.59
CA THR A 63 -11.38 5.94 5.61
C THR A 63 -10.33 5.47 4.62
N GLN A 64 -10.58 5.64 3.33
CA GLN A 64 -9.69 5.17 2.26
C GLN A 64 -8.88 6.36 1.74
N GLN A 65 -7.60 6.42 2.07
CA GLN A 65 -6.70 7.49 1.63
C GLN A 65 -5.79 7.03 0.51
N ALA A 66 -5.74 7.75 -0.60
CA ALA A 66 -4.81 7.49 -1.71
C ALA A 66 -3.35 7.43 -1.22
N TYR A 67 -3.01 8.26 -0.24
CA TYR A 67 -1.73 8.22 0.48
C TYR A 67 -1.43 6.83 1.07
N GLY A 68 -2.40 6.20 1.74
CA GLY A 68 -2.25 4.85 2.27
C GLY A 68 -2.00 3.81 1.19
N TYR A 69 -2.76 3.88 0.10
CA TYR A 69 -2.63 2.97 -1.04
C TYR A 69 -1.28 3.10 -1.75
N ALA A 70 -0.72 4.32 -1.82
CA ALA A 70 0.64 4.53 -2.31
C ALA A 70 1.66 3.69 -1.53
N PHE A 71 1.57 3.69 -0.19
CA PHE A 71 2.46 2.88 0.64
C PHE A 71 2.18 1.38 0.57
N VAL A 72 0.92 0.97 0.35
CA VAL A 72 0.59 -0.44 0.08
C VAL A 72 1.25 -0.90 -1.21
N LEU A 73 1.14 -0.10 -2.28
CA LEU A 73 1.77 -0.38 -3.57
C LEU A 73 3.30 -0.46 -3.44
N LEU A 74 3.90 0.51 -2.74
CA LEU A 74 5.33 0.53 -2.46
C LEU A 74 5.79 -0.70 -1.65
N ALA A 75 4.99 -1.15 -0.68
CA ALA A 75 5.28 -2.36 0.09
C ALA A 75 5.27 -3.62 -0.78
N TYR A 76 4.30 -3.77 -1.69
CA TYR A 76 4.30 -4.89 -2.64
C TYR A 76 5.45 -4.81 -3.64
N ALA A 77 5.80 -3.62 -4.13
CA ALA A 77 6.96 -3.43 -5.00
C ALA A 77 8.27 -3.87 -4.30
N ALA A 78 8.48 -3.45 -3.04
CA ALA A 78 9.63 -3.89 -2.25
C ALA A 78 9.61 -5.41 -1.96
N ALA A 79 8.45 -5.98 -1.66
CA ALA A 79 8.28 -7.42 -1.50
C ALA A 79 8.61 -8.19 -2.79
N ARG A 80 8.22 -7.66 -3.96
CA ARG A 80 8.50 -8.27 -5.27
C ARG A 80 9.99 -8.23 -5.60
N LYS A 81 10.64 -7.08 -5.42
CA LYS A 81 12.09 -6.90 -5.65
C LYS A 81 12.95 -7.79 -4.74
N SER A 82 12.54 -7.93 -3.48
CA SER A 82 13.25 -8.77 -2.49
C SER A 82 12.98 -10.28 -2.63
N GLY A 83 12.14 -10.70 -3.58
CA GLY A 83 11.78 -12.10 -3.78
C GLY A 83 10.82 -12.66 -2.72
N LEU A 84 10.19 -11.81 -1.89
CA LEU A 84 9.15 -12.24 -0.96
C LEU A 84 7.85 -12.61 -1.69
N VAL A 85 7.55 -11.99 -2.83
CA VAL A 85 6.44 -12.45 -3.68
C VAL A 85 6.98 -12.80 -5.06
N SER A 86 6.40 -13.83 -5.66
CA SER A 86 6.86 -14.41 -6.93
C SER A 86 6.12 -13.88 -8.14
N ASP A 87 4.96 -13.24 -7.94
CA ASP A 87 4.10 -12.72 -9.00
C ASP A 87 3.61 -11.30 -8.67
N ASP A 88 3.01 -10.67 -9.67
CA ASP A 88 2.64 -9.26 -9.64
C ASP A 88 1.16 -9.06 -9.25
N SER A 89 0.40 -10.12 -8.96
CA SER A 89 -1.06 -10.07 -8.84
C SER A 89 -1.53 -9.11 -7.75
N LYS A 90 -0.86 -9.12 -6.59
CA LYS A 90 -1.20 -8.21 -5.47
C LYS A 90 -0.85 -6.76 -5.75
N LEU A 91 0.24 -6.53 -6.48
CA LEU A 91 0.64 -5.19 -6.90
C LEU A 91 -0.38 -4.63 -7.90
N LEU A 92 -0.75 -5.42 -8.92
CA LEU A 92 -1.75 -5.05 -9.92
C LEU A 92 -3.13 -4.82 -9.30
N MET A 93 -3.55 -5.65 -8.34
CA MET A 93 -4.78 -5.43 -7.58
C MET A 93 -4.80 -4.06 -6.88
N VAL A 94 -3.68 -3.62 -6.29
CA VAL A 94 -3.61 -2.31 -5.62
C VAL A 94 -3.59 -1.17 -6.63
N TYR A 95 -2.90 -1.35 -7.77
CA TYR A 95 -2.96 -0.43 -8.89
C TYR A 95 -4.41 -0.26 -9.39
N ASP A 96 -5.13 -1.35 -9.63
CA ASP A 96 -6.53 -1.31 -10.06
C ASP A 96 -7.41 -0.60 -9.04
N LEU A 97 -7.18 -0.80 -7.73
CA LEU A 97 -7.90 -0.06 -6.69
C LEU A 97 -7.60 1.44 -6.73
N LEU A 98 -6.36 1.85 -7.04
CA LEU A 98 -5.99 3.25 -7.20
C LEU A 98 -6.69 3.88 -8.42
N GLU A 99 -6.63 3.20 -9.57
CA GLU A 99 -7.23 3.66 -10.82
C GLU A 99 -8.75 3.75 -10.73
N THR A 100 -9.40 2.75 -10.12
CA THR A 100 -10.87 2.71 -10.06
C THR A 100 -11.47 3.65 -9.02
N ARG A 101 -10.74 3.98 -7.95
CA ARG A 101 -11.29 4.73 -6.81
C ARG A 101 -10.83 6.19 -6.75
N PHE A 102 -9.58 6.46 -7.11
CA PHE A 102 -8.96 7.75 -6.85
C PHE A 102 -8.56 8.51 -8.10
N TRP A 103 -8.27 7.83 -9.21
CA TRP A 103 -7.82 8.51 -10.44
C TRP A 103 -8.88 9.47 -10.98
N GLN A 104 -8.45 10.67 -11.37
CA GLN A 104 -9.29 11.69 -11.98
C GLN A 104 -8.72 12.06 -13.34
N ALA A 105 -9.15 11.34 -14.38
CA ALA A 105 -8.62 11.46 -15.74
C ALA A 105 -8.65 12.88 -16.31
N GLU A 106 -9.65 13.68 -15.95
CA GLU A 106 -9.75 15.09 -16.38
C GLU A 106 -8.58 15.94 -15.88
N TYR A 107 -8.05 15.63 -14.70
CA TYR A 107 -6.97 16.40 -14.06
C TYR A 107 -5.60 15.73 -14.20
N GLY A 108 -5.55 14.45 -14.58
CA GLY A 108 -4.32 13.67 -14.62
C GLY A 108 -3.70 13.46 -13.22
N LEU A 109 -4.54 13.44 -12.17
CA LEU A 109 -4.12 13.34 -10.77
C LEU A 109 -5.09 12.46 -9.97
N TYR A 110 -4.65 11.98 -8.82
CA TYR A 110 -5.48 11.23 -7.87
C TYR A 110 -6.17 12.16 -6.88
N ALA A 111 -7.43 11.86 -6.57
CA ALA A 111 -8.13 12.40 -5.42
C ALA A 111 -7.54 11.85 -4.11
N ASP A 112 -7.76 12.56 -3.00
CA ASP A 112 -6.98 12.32 -1.77
C ASP A 112 -7.60 11.23 -0.87
N GLU A 113 -8.92 11.28 -0.67
CA GLU A 113 -9.59 10.48 0.34
C GLU A 113 -11.05 10.16 -0.04
N ILE A 114 -11.50 8.96 0.32
CA ILE A 114 -12.89 8.52 0.32
C ILE A 114 -13.27 8.18 1.76
N SER A 115 -14.37 8.75 2.25
CA SER A 115 -14.89 8.49 3.60
C SER A 115 -15.31 7.02 3.77
N ALA A 116 -15.52 6.60 5.03
CA ALA A 116 -16.02 5.25 5.31
C ALA A 116 -17.43 4.97 4.71
N SER A 117 -18.23 6.01 4.44
CA SER A 117 -19.52 5.90 3.74
C SER A 117 -19.40 5.86 2.21
N GLY A 118 -18.17 5.99 1.67
CA GLY A 118 -17.91 5.94 0.23
C GLY A 118 -17.94 7.31 -0.46
N GLU A 119 -17.97 8.41 0.28
CA GLU A 119 -18.00 9.76 -0.30
C GLU A 119 -16.58 10.24 -0.61
N LEU A 120 -16.34 10.61 -1.87
CA LEU A 120 -15.07 11.20 -2.28
C LEU A 120 -14.96 12.63 -1.74
N SER A 121 -13.87 12.94 -1.05
CA SER A 121 -13.61 14.28 -0.54
C SER A 121 -13.39 15.29 -1.67
N ASP A 122 -13.82 16.54 -1.47
CA ASP A 122 -13.50 17.66 -2.38
C ASP A 122 -12.06 18.17 -2.22
N TYR A 123 -11.37 17.77 -1.14
CA TYR A 123 -9.98 18.13 -0.92
C TYR A 123 -9.05 17.44 -1.93
N ARG A 124 -8.00 18.14 -2.36
CA ARG A 124 -6.95 17.64 -3.25
C ARG A 124 -5.59 17.92 -2.64
N GLY A 125 -4.85 16.85 -2.32
CA GLY A 125 -3.53 16.92 -1.71
C GLY A 125 -2.40 16.59 -2.69
N GLN A 126 -1.38 17.45 -2.73
CA GLN A 126 -0.15 17.14 -3.47
C GLN A 126 0.61 15.94 -2.87
N ASN A 127 0.48 15.72 -1.57
CA ASN A 127 1.29 14.75 -0.84
C ASN A 127 0.96 13.30 -1.22
N ALA A 128 -0.32 12.96 -1.39
CA ALA A 128 -0.73 11.66 -1.89
C ALA A 128 -0.20 11.43 -3.31
N ASN A 129 -0.33 12.42 -4.20
CA ASN A 129 0.17 12.34 -5.57
C ASN A 129 1.71 12.19 -5.64
N MET A 130 2.46 12.87 -4.77
CA MET A 130 3.92 12.72 -4.68
C MET A 130 4.31 11.29 -4.33
N HIS A 131 3.70 10.70 -3.31
CA HIS A 131 3.99 9.31 -2.92
C HIS A 131 3.44 8.28 -3.91
N LEU A 132 2.37 8.61 -4.64
CA LEU A 132 1.91 7.75 -5.74
C LEU A 132 2.93 7.74 -6.88
N CYS A 133 3.51 8.88 -7.22
CA CYS A 133 4.62 8.92 -8.19
C CYS A 133 5.79 8.02 -7.74
N GLU A 134 6.21 8.13 -6.48
CA GLU A 134 7.22 7.24 -5.88
C GLU A 134 6.83 5.76 -5.99
N ALA A 135 5.60 5.42 -5.60
CA ALA A 135 5.12 4.05 -5.60
C ALA A 135 4.98 3.46 -7.01
N MET A 136 4.55 4.26 -7.98
CA MET A 136 4.44 3.84 -9.40
C MET A 136 5.82 3.60 -10.01
N LEU A 137 6.82 4.44 -9.72
CA LEU A 137 8.20 4.20 -10.14
C LEU A 137 8.74 2.90 -9.54
N ALA A 138 8.52 2.68 -8.24
CA ALA A 138 8.94 1.46 -7.56
C ALA A 138 8.25 0.21 -8.12
N ALA A 139 6.96 0.32 -8.46
CA ALA A 139 6.17 -0.73 -9.09
C ALA A 139 6.71 -1.07 -10.48
N TYR A 140 6.95 -0.07 -11.33
CA TYR A 140 7.56 -0.24 -12.65
C TYR A 140 8.92 -0.94 -12.55
N GLU A 141 9.79 -0.51 -11.63
CA GLU A 141 11.08 -1.16 -11.41
C GLU A 141 10.97 -2.60 -10.89
N ALA A 142 9.87 -2.96 -10.23
CA ALA A 142 9.65 -4.31 -9.69
C ALA A 142 9.08 -5.28 -10.73
N THR A 143 8.28 -4.79 -11.68
CA THR A 143 7.50 -5.62 -12.62
C THR A 143 7.92 -5.47 -14.09
N GLY A 144 8.46 -4.31 -14.46
CA GLY A 144 8.71 -3.92 -15.85
C GLY A 144 7.44 -3.57 -16.64
N LEU A 145 6.30 -3.42 -15.98
CA LEU A 145 5.00 -3.10 -16.61
C LEU A 145 4.79 -1.59 -16.63
N SER A 146 4.54 -1.04 -17.83
CA SER A 146 4.17 0.36 -18.06
C SER A 146 2.66 0.58 -18.08
#